data_AF-A0A9W6YGQ0-F1
#
_entry.id   AF-A0A9W6YGQ0-F1
#
_cell.length_a   1.000
_cell.length_b   1.000
_cell.length_c   1.000
_cell.angle_alpha   90.00
_cell.angle_beta   90.00
_cell.angle_gamma   90.00
#
_symmetry.space_group_name_H-M   'P 1'
#
loop_
_entity.id
_entity.type
_entity.pdbx_description
1 polymer ?
#
loop_
_entity_poly.entity_id
_entity_poly.type
_entity_poly.pdbx_seq_one_letter_code
_entity_poly.pdbx_strand_id
1 'polypeptide(L)'
;MSGIPNYGGSLPKKYKSATMGEIPALDIKNLFRMVVLRPSFSGKNNLCMFILKHSPHVFAHLTIIARNPHQELYEYLRDKLEDFITFADPDTPPSVDQVRHTPISSNKPEFVIIGDFSNDRLLQKNIFSHYYTRGRHFKLSTIFLSHSYFATDKMIRLNSEIVAILRANSKRDL
;
A
#
# COMPACT_ATOMS: atom_id res chain seq x y z
N MET A 1 18.17 -15.93 -31.24
CA MET A 1 17.10 -14.91 -31.20
C MET A 1 17.70 -13.63 -30.68
N SER A 2 17.72 -12.55 -31.46
CA SER A 2 18.11 -11.23 -30.95
C SER A 2 16.98 -10.71 -30.05
N GLY A 3 17.29 -10.43 -28.79
CA GLY A 3 16.32 -9.86 -27.86
C GLY A 3 15.87 -8.46 -28.29
N ILE A 4 14.67 -8.06 -27.90
CA ILE A 4 14.17 -6.70 -28.09
C ILE A 4 15.13 -5.74 -27.36
N PRO A 5 15.70 -4.72 -28.04
CA PRO A 5 16.57 -3.74 -27.39
C PRO A 5 15.86 -3.01 -26.24
N ASN A 6 16.58 -2.77 -25.13
CA ASN A 6 16.02 -2.05 -23.99
C ASN A 6 15.97 -0.54 -24.24
N TYR A 7 14.98 -0.07 -24.99
CA TYR A 7 14.78 1.35 -25.31
C TYR A 7 14.62 2.23 -24.06
N GLY A 8 14.00 1.72 -22.99
CA GLY A 8 13.87 2.44 -21.71
C GLY A 8 15.22 2.64 -21.01
N GLY A 9 16.09 1.63 -21.08
CA GLY A 9 17.47 1.70 -20.62
C GLY A 9 18.32 2.72 -21.38
N SER A 10 17.99 3.00 -22.64
CA SER A 10 18.70 3.96 -23.49
C SER A 10 18.23 5.41 -23.33
N LEU A 11 17.20 5.68 -22.53
CA LEU A 11 16.72 7.05 -22.30
C LEU A 11 17.81 7.93 -21.64
N PRO A 12 17.93 9.21 -22.04
CA PRO A 12 18.80 10.16 -21.35
C PRO A 12 18.46 10.27 -19.86
N LYS A 13 19.47 10.44 -19.00
CA LYS A 13 19.30 10.49 -17.53
C LYS A 13 18.23 11.49 -17.09
N LYS A 14 18.11 12.64 -17.78
CA LYS A 14 17.11 13.68 -17.48
C LYS A 14 15.65 13.23 -17.61
N TYR A 15 15.39 12.17 -18.38
CA TYR A 15 14.04 11.59 -18.56
C TYR A 15 13.83 10.32 -17.72
N LYS A 16 14.89 9.79 -17.10
CA LYS A 16 14.76 8.63 -16.23
C LYS A 16 14.25 9.07 -14.87
N SER A 17 13.14 8.48 -14.44
CA SER A 17 12.77 8.50 -13.03
C SER A 17 13.85 7.80 -12.24
N ALA A 18 14.23 8.37 -11.09
CA ALA A 18 15.10 7.69 -10.15
C ALA A 18 14.53 6.32 -9.80
N THR A 19 15.38 5.30 -9.80
CA THR A 19 15.02 3.95 -9.36
C THR A 19 14.61 4.00 -7.90
N MET A 20 13.47 3.39 -7.59
CA MET A 20 13.06 3.20 -6.20
C MET A 20 13.95 2.12 -5.59
N GLY A 21 14.52 2.41 -4.41
CA GLY A 21 15.34 1.47 -3.67
C GLY A 21 14.53 0.33 -3.05
N GLU A 22 15.17 -0.39 -2.13
CA GLU A 22 14.60 -1.50 -1.39
C GLU A 22 14.67 -1.22 0.11
N ILE A 23 13.80 -1.88 0.87
CA ILE A 23 13.80 -1.93 2.32
C ILE A 23 14.60 -3.17 2.72
N PRO A 24 15.90 -3.06 3.01
CA PRO A 24 16.78 -4.23 3.06
C PRO A 24 16.42 -5.20 4.19
N ALA A 25 15.93 -4.67 5.31
CA ALA A 25 15.49 -5.47 6.46
C ALA A 25 14.29 -6.38 6.17
N LEU A 26 13.56 -6.11 5.08
CA LEU A 26 12.34 -6.83 4.70
C LEU A 26 12.47 -7.54 3.35
N ASP A 27 13.55 -7.30 2.61
CA ASP A 27 13.75 -7.78 1.24
C ASP A 27 12.56 -7.44 0.30
N ILE A 28 12.05 -6.20 0.41
CA ILE A 28 10.99 -5.69 -0.46
C ILE A 28 11.37 -4.34 -1.07
N LYS A 29 10.75 -3.96 -2.18
CA LYS A 29 10.94 -2.64 -2.80
C LYS A 29 10.38 -1.52 -1.91
N ASN A 30 10.94 -0.31 -1.98
CA ASN A 30 10.39 0.89 -1.33
C ASN A 30 9.00 1.24 -1.87
N LEU A 31 8.79 0.98 -3.16
CA LEU A 31 7.50 1.13 -3.84
C LEU A 31 6.89 -0.25 -4.07
N PHE A 32 5.83 -0.58 -3.35
CA PHE A 32 5.19 -1.90 -3.41
C PHE A 32 3.67 -1.85 -3.30
N ARG A 33 3.01 -2.91 -3.78
CA ARG A 33 1.56 -3.12 -3.59
C ARG A 33 1.31 -4.47 -2.98
N MET A 34 0.73 -4.50 -1.78
CA MET A 34 0.59 -5.71 -0.98
C MET A 34 -0.85 -5.93 -0.56
N VAL A 35 -1.31 -7.18 -0.60
CA VAL A 35 -2.54 -7.61 0.08
C VAL A 35 -2.16 -8.45 1.29
N VAL A 36 -2.71 -8.12 2.46
CA VAL A 36 -2.48 -8.87 3.70
C VAL A 36 -3.75 -9.66 4.03
N LEU A 37 -3.64 -10.98 4.07
CA LEU A 37 -4.74 -11.90 4.29
C LEU A 37 -4.75 -12.44 5.72
N ARG A 38 -5.85 -12.19 6.43
CA ARG A 38 -6.14 -12.83 7.73
C ARG A 38 -7.60 -12.65 8.18
N PRO A 39 -8.19 -13.57 8.97
CA PRO A 39 -9.42 -13.29 9.72
C PRO A 39 -9.23 -12.13 10.73
N SER A 40 -10.32 -11.64 11.35
CA SER A 40 -10.27 -10.55 12.34
C SER A 40 -9.39 -10.90 13.56
N PHE A 41 -8.94 -9.88 14.31
CA PHE A 41 -8.20 -10.02 15.58
C PHE A 41 -6.89 -10.81 15.55
N SER A 42 -6.21 -10.83 14.39
CA SER A 42 -5.05 -11.72 14.23
C SER A 42 -3.78 -11.03 13.71
N GLY A 43 -3.62 -9.72 13.89
CA GLY A 43 -2.31 -9.08 13.70
C GLY A 43 -1.98 -8.63 12.28
N LYS A 44 -3.00 -8.37 11.43
CA LYS A 44 -2.80 -7.64 10.16
C LYS A 44 -2.11 -6.29 10.39
N ASN A 45 -2.64 -5.52 11.34
CA ASN A 45 -2.07 -4.23 11.69
C ASN A 45 -0.66 -4.38 12.27
N ASN A 46 -0.37 -5.48 12.98
CA ASN A 46 0.98 -5.78 13.47
C ASN A 46 1.99 -5.97 12.33
N LEU A 47 1.61 -6.60 11.22
CA LEU A 47 2.49 -6.67 10.04
C LEU A 47 2.74 -5.27 9.44
N CYS A 48 1.72 -4.42 9.35
CA CYS A 48 1.91 -3.03 8.91
C CYS A 48 2.88 -2.27 9.82
N MET A 49 2.76 -2.45 11.14
CA MET A 49 3.69 -1.87 12.12
C MET A 49 5.10 -2.38 11.96
N PHE A 50 5.26 -3.69 11.75
CA PHE A 50 6.56 -4.30 11.49
C PHE A 50 7.20 -3.69 10.25
N ILE A 51 6.44 -3.53 9.16
CA ILE A 51 6.92 -2.88 7.94
C ILE A 51 7.34 -1.43 8.23
N LEU A 52 6.50 -0.64 8.90
CA LEU A 52 6.80 0.75 9.26
C LEU A 52 8.09 0.86 10.10
N LYS A 53 8.21 0.05 11.15
CA LYS A 53 9.36 0.06 12.06
C LYS A 53 10.67 -0.30 11.35
N HIS A 54 10.60 -1.20 10.37
CA HIS A 54 11.75 -1.63 9.58
C HIS A 54 11.97 -0.81 8.30
N SER A 55 11.20 0.28 8.10
CA SER A 55 11.33 1.19 6.96
C SER A 55 11.65 2.64 7.38
N PRO A 56 12.64 2.88 8.28
CA PRO A 56 12.95 4.23 8.72
C PRO A 56 13.39 5.11 7.54
N HIS A 57 12.85 6.33 7.47
CA HIS A 57 13.14 7.35 6.45
C HIS A 57 12.80 6.98 4.99
N VAL A 58 12.14 5.84 4.75
CA VAL A 58 11.75 5.38 3.41
C VAL A 58 10.56 6.19 2.88
N PHE A 59 9.52 6.36 3.70
CA PHE A 59 8.29 7.03 3.30
C PHE A 59 8.33 8.51 3.65
N ALA A 60 7.68 9.33 2.83
CA ALA A 60 7.50 10.76 3.07
C ALA A 60 6.30 11.06 3.97
N HIS A 61 5.29 10.19 3.94
CA HIS A 61 4.03 10.34 4.69
C HIS A 61 3.32 9.00 4.81
N LEU A 62 2.50 8.84 5.85
CA LEU A 62 1.63 7.69 6.07
C LEU A 62 0.15 8.13 6.01
N THR A 63 -0.65 7.50 5.17
CA THR A 63 -2.11 7.66 5.16
C THR A 63 -2.80 6.37 5.58
N ILE A 64 -3.68 6.45 6.56
CA ILE A 64 -4.55 5.34 6.97
C ILE A 64 -5.98 5.63 6.52
N ILE A 65 -6.52 4.73 5.70
CA ILE A 65 -7.91 4.73 5.24
C ILE A 65 -8.58 3.53 5.89
N ALA A 66 -9.28 3.73 7.00
CA ALA A 66 -9.88 2.64 7.77
C ALA A 66 -11.32 2.98 8.17
N ARG A 67 -12.25 2.02 8.06
CA ARG A 67 -13.64 2.17 8.52
C ARG A 67 -13.73 2.53 10.00
N ASN A 68 -12.88 1.92 10.83
CA ASN A 68 -12.79 2.23 12.25
C ASN A 68 -11.42 2.87 12.56
N PRO A 69 -11.33 4.21 12.53
CA PRO A 69 -10.07 4.92 12.75
C PRO A 69 -9.67 5.03 14.23
N HIS A 70 -10.54 4.69 15.20
CA HIS A 70 -10.30 4.86 16.65
C HIS A 70 -9.89 3.56 17.35
N GLN A 71 -8.99 2.79 16.72
CA GLN A 71 -8.44 1.57 17.33
C GLN A 71 -7.18 1.92 18.11
N GLU A 72 -6.91 1.24 19.23
CA GLU A 72 -5.76 1.50 20.14
C GLU A 72 -4.43 1.69 19.39
N LEU A 73 -4.16 0.83 18.40
CA LEU A 73 -2.94 0.91 17.62
C LEU A 73 -2.87 2.15 16.72
N TYR A 74 -3.99 2.57 16.16
CA TYR A 74 -4.07 3.77 15.34
C TYR A 74 -3.92 5.02 16.19
N GLU A 75 -4.45 5.02 17.41
CA GLU A 75 -4.23 6.09 18.39
C GLU A 75 -2.77 6.17 18.81
N TYR A 76 -2.13 5.03 19.09
CA TYR A 76 -0.69 4.99 19.33
C TYR A 76 0.12 5.53 18.14
N LEU A 77 -0.26 5.19 16.91
CA LEU A 77 0.39 5.72 15.72
C LEU A 77 0.20 7.23 15.56
N ARG A 78 -0.99 7.78 15.87
CA ARG A 78 -1.23 9.24 15.88
C ARG A 78 -0.27 9.93 16.84
N ASP A 79 -0.17 9.42 18.06
CA ASP A 79 0.69 9.98 19.10
C ASP A 79 2.18 9.93 18.70
N LYS A 80 2.64 8.85 18.07
CA LYS A 80 4.07 8.69 17.73
C LYS A 80 4.50 9.32 16.43
N LEU A 81 3.60 9.50 15.48
CA LEU A 81 3.94 10.00 14.14
C LEU A 81 3.48 11.44 13.91
N GLU A 82 2.59 11.98 14.76
CA GLU A 82 2.14 13.37 14.70
C GLU A 82 1.78 13.78 13.25
N ASP A 83 2.43 14.82 12.72
CA ASP A 83 2.18 15.36 11.38
C ASP A 83 2.56 14.40 10.23
N PHE A 84 3.31 13.33 10.50
CA PHE A 84 3.70 12.35 9.48
C PHE A 84 2.57 11.37 9.12
N ILE A 85 1.49 11.32 9.91
CA ILE A 85 0.36 10.42 9.69
C ILE A 85 -0.94 11.19 9.47
N THR A 86 -1.74 10.74 8.49
CA THR A 86 -3.09 11.25 8.26
C THR A 86 -4.09 10.11 8.24
N PHE A 87 -5.22 10.31 8.92
CA PHE A 87 -6.36 9.42 8.86
C PHE A 87 -7.42 10.03 7.94
N ALA A 88 -7.76 9.29 6.88
CA ALA A 88 -8.83 9.70 5.98
C ALA A 88 -10.19 9.55 6.67
N ASP A 89 -11.12 10.40 6.25
CA ASP A 89 -12.54 10.25 6.58
C ASP A 89 -13.04 8.87 6.07
N PRO A 90 -13.56 7.99 6.95
CA PRO A 90 -14.05 6.67 6.57
C PRO A 90 -15.25 6.72 5.62
N ASP A 91 -16.04 7.80 5.66
CA ASP A 91 -17.23 7.96 4.82
C ASP A 91 -16.89 8.56 3.46
N THR A 92 -15.77 9.29 3.38
CA THR A 92 -15.28 9.90 2.15
C THR A 92 -13.82 9.52 1.85
N PRO A 93 -13.51 8.25 1.53
CA PRO A 93 -12.14 7.83 1.24
C PRO A 93 -11.55 8.62 0.05
N PRO A 94 -10.32 9.15 0.18
CA PRO A 94 -9.70 9.94 -0.89
C PRO A 94 -9.44 9.08 -2.12
N SER A 95 -9.52 9.70 -3.30
CA SER A 95 -9.07 9.08 -4.53
C SER A 95 -7.53 9.00 -4.58
N VAL A 96 -7.01 8.11 -5.43
CA VAL A 96 -5.55 7.96 -5.64
C VAL A 96 -4.87 9.27 -6.05
N ASP A 97 -5.62 10.16 -6.71
CA ASP A 97 -5.15 11.45 -7.22
C ASP A 97 -5.05 12.52 -6.10
N GLN A 98 -5.73 12.31 -4.98
CA GLN A 98 -5.86 13.28 -3.87
C GLN A 98 -5.10 12.88 -2.61
N VAL A 99 -4.71 11.60 -2.48
CA VAL A 99 -4.14 11.06 -1.24
C VAL A 99 -2.70 11.53 -0.94
N ARG A 100 -1.99 12.04 -1.94
CA ARG A 100 -0.57 12.36 -1.81
C ARG A 100 -0.39 13.72 -1.13
N HIS A 101 0.47 13.78 -0.11
CA HIS A 101 0.71 14.99 0.70
C HIS A 101 1.95 15.77 0.25
N THR A 102 2.92 15.10 -0.35
CA THR A 102 4.18 15.69 -0.80
C THR A 102 4.26 15.79 -2.32
N PRO A 103 5.01 16.77 -2.88
CA PRO A 103 5.22 16.83 -4.33
C PRO A 103 5.83 15.53 -4.87
N ILE A 104 5.41 15.08 -6.06
CA ILE A 104 5.99 13.89 -6.73
C ILE A 104 7.51 14.04 -6.97
N SER A 105 7.97 15.30 -7.08
CA SER A 105 9.39 15.67 -7.22
C SER A 105 10.24 15.34 -5.99
N SER A 106 9.64 15.13 -4.80
CA SER A 106 10.38 14.72 -3.58
C SER A 106 11.08 13.37 -3.74
N ASN A 107 10.64 12.58 -4.71
CA ASN A 107 11.15 11.25 -5.03
C ASN A 107 11.12 10.23 -3.88
N LYS A 108 10.38 10.54 -2.81
CA LYS A 108 10.07 9.59 -1.75
C LYS A 108 8.66 9.02 -1.94
N PRO A 109 8.48 7.71 -1.77
CA PRO A 109 7.15 7.13 -1.78
C PRO A 109 6.34 7.58 -0.56
N GLU A 110 5.03 7.57 -0.69
CA GLU A 110 4.12 7.67 0.47
C GLU A 110 3.48 6.32 0.71
N PHE A 111 3.12 6.06 1.96
CA PHE A 111 2.59 4.78 2.38
C PHE A 111 1.10 4.88 2.70
N VAL A 112 0.30 4.01 2.09
CA VAL A 112 -1.15 3.98 2.25
C VAL A 112 -1.56 2.62 2.81
N ILE A 113 -2.28 2.63 3.92
CA ILE A 113 -2.90 1.43 4.51
C ILE A 113 -4.41 1.56 4.37
N ILE A 114 -5.03 0.60 3.69
CA ILE A 114 -6.48 0.49 3.52
C ILE A 114 -6.98 -0.67 4.39
N GLY A 115 -7.71 -0.34 5.45
CA GLY A 115 -8.17 -1.25 6.49
C GLY A 115 -9.68 -1.42 6.53
N ASP A 116 -10.17 -2.61 6.89
CA ASP A 116 -11.60 -2.87 7.18
C ASP A 116 -12.62 -2.63 6.04
N PHE A 117 -12.16 -2.48 4.79
CA PHE A 117 -13.02 -2.33 3.60
C PHE A 117 -13.24 -3.62 2.82
N SER A 118 -12.93 -4.79 3.40
CA SER A 118 -13.03 -6.11 2.73
C SER A 118 -14.42 -6.43 2.19
N ASN A 119 -15.47 -5.88 2.81
CA ASN A 119 -16.86 -6.14 2.42
C ASN A 119 -17.43 -5.03 1.51
N ASP A 120 -16.78 -3.87 1.41
CA ASP A 120 -17.22 -2.73 0.62
C ASP A 120 -16.84 -2.88 -0.87
N ARG A 121 -17.57 -3.73 -1.60
CA ARG A 121 -17.28 -4.06 -3.01
C ARG A 121 -17.23 -2.85 -3.94
N LEU A 122 -18.10 -1.85 -3.72
CA LEU A 122 -18.15 -0.65 -4.56
C LEU A 122 -16.91 0.23 -4.35
N LEU A 123 -16.49 0.45 -3.10
CA LEU A 123 -15.28 1.22 -2.80
C LEU A 123 -14.03 0.49 -3.28
N GLN A 124 -13.98 -0.85 -3.13
CA GLN A 124 -12.90 -1.65 -3.70
C GLN A 124 -12.78 -1.46 -5.21
N LYS A 125 -13.90 -1.58 -5.94
CA LYS A 125 -13.91 -1.48 -7.39
C LYS A 125 -13.59 -0.07 -7.88
N ASN A 126 -14.22 0.95 -7.30
CA ASN A 126 -14.24 2.31 -7.85
C ASN A 126 -13.15 3.23 -7.27
N ILE A 127 -12.59 2.89 -6.11
CA ILE A 127 -11.59 3.73 -5.42
C ILE A 127 -10.32 2.93 -5.17
N PHE A 128 -10.38 1.85 -4.38
CA PHE A 128 -9.18 1.17 -3.90
C PHE A 128 -8.43 0.43 -5.02
N SER A 129 -9.11 -0.07 -6.05
CA SER A 129 -8.48 -0.64 -7.24
C SER A 129 -7.55 0.36 -7.96
N HIS A 130 -7.82 1.66 -7.87
CA HIS A 130 -7.01 2.71 -8.49
C HIS A 130 -5.67 2.89 -7.78
N TYR A 131 -5.61 2.66 -6.46
CA TYR A 131 -4.35 2.62 -5.73
C TYR A 131 -3.44 1.51 -6.27
N TYR A 132 -4.02 0.38 -6.66
CA TYR A 132 -3.27 -0.76 -7.17
C TYR A 132 -2.87 -0.62 -8.64
N THR A 133 -3.74 -0.06 -9.46
CA THR A 133 -3.49 0.08 -10.91
C THR A 133 -2.68 1.34 -11.25
N ARG A 134 -2.95 2.45 -10.56
CA ARG A 134 -2.40 3.78 -10.86
C ARG A 134 -1.45 4.31 -9.78
N GLY A 135 -1.52 3.82 -8.54
CA GLY A 135 -0.75 4.37 -7.40
C GLY A 135 0.76 4.41 -7.60
N ARG A 136 1.33 3.51 -8.42
CA ARG A 136 2.76 3.55 -8.79
C ARG A 136 3.18 4.86 -9.47
N HIS A 137 2.29 5.47 -10.26
CA HIS A 137 2.55 6.74 -10.94
C HIS A 137 2.62 7.91 -9.95
N PHE A 138 1.96 7.75 -8.79
CA PHE A 138 1.96 8.69 -7.68
C PHE A 138 2.96 8.30 -6.56
N LYS A 139 3.82 7.30 -6.82
CA LYS A 139 4.80 6.76 -5.86
C LYS A 139 4.14 6.35 -4.54
N LEU A 140 3.01 5.65 -4.62
CA LEU A 140 2.28 5.15 -3.46
C LEU A 140 2.60 3.68 -3.22
N SER A 141 3.17 3.37 -2.07
CA SER A 141 3.18 2.02 -1.52
C SER A 141 1.83 1.76 -0.86
N THR A 142 1.16 0.67 -1.21
CA THR A 142 -0.21 0.42 -0.74
C THR A 142 -0.33 -0.96 -0.11
N ILE A 143 -0.91 -1.00 1.08
CA ILE A 143 -1.39 -2.24 1.72
C ILE A 143 -2.92 -2.22 1.77
N PHE A 144 -3.53 -3.33 1.34
CA PHE A 144 -4.96 -3.60 1.52
C PHE A 144 -5.13 -4.77 2.46
N LEU A 145 -5.78 -4.52 3.58
CA LEU A 145 -6.05 -5.50 4.62
C LEU A 145 -7.34 -6.26 4.28
N SER A 146 -7.21 -7.54 3.95
CA SER A 146 -8.34 -8.35 3.49
C SER A 146 -8.58 -9.60 4.33
N HIS A 147 -9.85 -9.99 4.51
CA HIS A 147 -10.23 -11.24 5.16
C HIS A 147 -10.19 -12.45 4.23
N SER A 148 -10.32 -12.25 2.92
CA SER A 148 -10.29 -13.34 1.94
C SER A 148 -9.72 -12.83 0.64
N TYR A 149 -8.82 -13.61 0.05
CA TYR A 149 -8.23 -13.27 -1.23
C TYR A 149 -9.32 -13.18 -2.31
N PHE A 150 -10.11 -14.25 -2.45
CA PHE A 150 -11.09 -14.34 -3.53
C PHE A 150 -12.27 -13.37 -3.40
N ALA A 151 -12.56 -12.90 -2.19
CA ALA A 151 -13.54 -11.84 -1.97
C ALA A 151 -13.00 -10.44 -2.33
N THR A 152 -11.67 -10.28 -2.38
CA THR A 152 -11.03 -9.02 -2.76
C THR A 152 -11.20 -8.77 -4.25
N ASP A 153 -11.48 -7.52 -4.62
CA ASP A 153 -11.65 -7.12 -6.01
C ASP A 153 -10.52 -7.61 -6.92
N LYS A 154 -10.90 -8.04 -8.13
CA LYS A 154 -9.99 -8.65 -9.10
C LYS A 154 -8.83 -7.73 -9.45
N MET A 155 -9.07 -6.42 -9.58
CA MET A 155 -8.03 -5.46 -9.97
C MET A 155 -7.01 -5.26 -8.85
N ILE A 156 -7.44 -5.28 -7.58
CA ILE A 156 -6.53 -5.25 -6.43
C ILE A 156 -5.63 -6.49 -6.46
N ARG A 157 -6.21 -7.68 -6.62
CA ARG A 157 -5.45 -8.94 -6.64
C ARG A 157 -4.43 -9.01 -7.77
N LEU A 158 -4.86 -8.75 -9.01
CA LEU A 158 -4.00 -8.88 -10.19
C LEU A 158 -2.85 -7.87 -10.23
N ASN A 159 -2.97 -6.75 -9.52
CA ASN A 159 -1.96 -5.69 -9.48
C ASN A 159 -1.18 -5.65 -8.15
N SER A 160 -1.46 -6.60 -7.25
CA SER A 160 -0.65 -6.83 -6.06
C SER A 160 0.64 -7.53 -6.45
N GLU A 161 1.76 -7.02 -5.95
CA GLU A 161 3.09 -7.62 -6.14
C GLU A 161 3.40 -8.61 -5.02
N ILE A 162 2.81 -8.38 -3.83
CA ILE A 162 3.04 -9.18 -2.64
C ILE A 162 1.70 -9.61 -2.05
N VAL A 163 1.58 -10.88 -1.69
CA VAL A 163 0.45 -11.39 -0.91
C VAL A 163 0.99 -11.98 0.38
N ALA A 164 0.72 -11.31 1.50
CA ALA A 164 1.13 -11.77 2.82
C ALA A 164 0.01 -12.60 3.45
N ILE A 165 0.20 -13.91 3.52
CA ILE A 165 -0.77 -14.84 4.12
C ILE A 165 -0.35 -15.11 5.56
N LEU A 166 -0.90 -14.33 6.49
CA LEU A 166 -0.57 -14.48 7.90
C LEU A 166 -1.27 -15.69 8.56
N ARG A 167 -2.46 -16.02 8.06
CA ARG A 167 -3.21 -17.24 8.38
C ARG A 167 -4.26 -17.43 7.29
N ALA A 168 -4.21 -18.55 6.58
CA ALA A 168 -5.23 -18.89 5.61
C ALA A 168 -6.54 -19.25 6.32
N ASN A 169 -7.66 -18.68 5.85
CA ASN A 169 -9.00 -19.04 6.33
C ASN A 169 -9.48 -20.36 5.72
N SER A 170 -8.98 -20.69 4.54
CA SER A 170 -9.35 -21.89 3.82
C SER A 170 -8.15 -22.43 3.06
N LYS A 171 -8.16 -23.73 2.72
CA LYS A 171 -7.18 -24.31 1.78
C LYS A 171 -7.18 -23.62 0.42
N ARG A 172 -8.28 -22.97 0.05
CA ARG A 172 -8.39 -22.24 -1.21
C ARG A 172 -7.51 -20.99 -1.21
N ASP A 173 -7.29 -20.37 -0.04
CA ASP A 173 -6.46 -19.17 0.10
C ASP A 173 -4.95 -19.48 0.14
N LEU A 174 -4.54 -20.77 0.09
CA LEU A 174 -3.16 -21.24 -0.05
C LEU A 174 -2.88 -21.61 -1.51
#